data_AF-A0A7W5BFJ8-F1
#
_entry.id   AF-A0A7W5BFJ8-F1
#
_cell.length_a   1.000
_cell.length_b   1.000
_cell.length_c   1.000
_cell.angle_alpha   90.00
_cell.angle_beta   90.00
_cell.angle_gamma   90.00
#
_symmetry.space_group_name_H-M   'P 1'
#
loop_
_entity.id
_entity.type
_entity.pdbx_description
1 polymer ?
#
loop_
_entity_poly.entity_id
_entity_poly.type
_entity_poly.pdbx_seq_one_letter_code
_entity_poly.pdbx_strand_id
1 'polypeptide(L)' 'MKPTPAILFVCMGNICRSPTAEGVMRQRVLEVPAPYYGGVQGFDQVLDYIEDAADGLIRDLRANPPDKT' A
#
# COMPACT_ATOMS: atom_id res chain seq x y z
N MET A 1 1.53 7.97 17.55
CA MET A 1 2.25 7.25 16.46
C MET A 1 1.17 6.64 15.57
N LYS A 2 1.04 7.05 14.30
CA LYS A 2 0.05 6.44 13.39
C LYS A 2 0.51 5.01 13.10
N PRO A 3 -0.37 3.99 13.19
CA PRO A 3 0.03 2.61 12.92
C PRO A 3 0.54 2.53 11.49
N THR A 4 1.74 1.97 11.32
CA THR A 4 2.23 1.62 9.99
C THR A 4 1.33 0.52 9.46
N PRO A 5 0.66 0.69 8.30
CA PRO A 5 -0.21 -0.33 7.76
C PRO A 5 0.59 -1.62 7.55
N ALA A 6 0.16 -2.70 8.21
CA ALA A 6 0.77 -4.01 8.07
C ALA A 6 -0.17 -4.88 7.25
N ILE A 7 0.33 -5.43 6.14
CA ILE A 7 -0.43 -6.28 5.24
C ILE A 7 0.06 -7.72 5.41
N LEU A 8 -0.82 -8.60 5.87
CA LEU A 8 -0.55 -10.04 6.02
C LEU A 8 -1.14 -10.80 4.84
N PHE A 9 -0.30 -11.50 4.09
CA PHE A 9 -0.73 -12.40 3.02
C PHE A 9 -0.85 -13.83 3.57
N VAL A 10 -2.02 -14.47 3.41
CA VAL A 10 -2.28 -15.83 3.93
C VAL A 10 -2.71 -16.77 2.80
N CYS A 11 -2.18 -18.00 2.79
CA CYS A 11 -2.71 -19.11 2.00
C CYS A 11 -2.55 -20.44 2.75
N MET A 12 -3.26 -21.48 2.33
CA MET A 12 -3.35 -22.76 3.06
C MET A 12 -1.98 -23.44 3.30
N GLY A 13 -1.01 -23.31 2.40
CA GLY A 13 0.25 -24.05 2.45
C GLY A 13 1.52 -23.20 2.62
N ASN A 14 1.42 -21.88 2.66
CA ASN A 14 2.54 -20.92 2.79
C ASN A 14 3.79 -21.17 1.90
N ILE A 15 3.65 -21.85 0.76
CA ILE A 15 4.78 -22.24 -0.10
C ILE A 15 4.75 -21.58 -1.50
N CYS A 16 3.56 -21.18 -1.95
CA CYS A 16 3.38 -20.61 -3.29
C CYS A 16 2.71 -19.23 -3.25
N ARG A 17 1.41 -19.16 -2.92
CA ARG A 17 0.62 -17.91 -3.10
C ARG A 17 1.02 -16.77 -2.16
N SER A 18 1.13 -17.01 -0.85
CA SER A 18 1.52 -15.97 0.12
C SER A 18 2.99 -15.55 -0.01
N PRO A 19 3.99 -16.45 -0.22
CA PRO A 19 5.37 -16.00 -0.45
C PRO A 19 5.54 -15.21 -1.76
N THR A 20 4.80 -15.58 -2.83
CA THR A 20 4.81 -14.80 -4.06
C THR A 20 4.16 -13.42 -3.88
N ALA A 21 3.03 -13.32 -3.18
CA ALA A 21 2.39 -12.03 -2.92
C ALA A 21 3.27 -11.12 -2.04
N GLU A 22 3.91 -11.69 -1.02
CA GLU A 22 4.90 -10.97 -0.21
C GLU A 22 6.09 -10.51 -1.06
N GLY A 23 6.68 -11.41 -1.87
CA GLY A 23 7.79 -11.06 -2.76
C GLY A 23 7.42 -9.98 -3.77
N VAL A 24 6.26 -10.09 -4.40
CA VAL A 24 5.72 -9.07 -5.31
C VAL A 24 5.45 -7.78 -4.58
N MET A 25 4.80 -7.78 -3.40
CA MET A 25 4.57 -6.54 -2.64
C MET A 25 5.90 -5.90 -2.23
N ARG A 26 6.89 -6.70 -1.83
CA ARG A 26 8.25 -6.24 -1.52
C ARG A 26 9.00 -5.72 -2.75
N GLN A 27 8.69 -6.21 -3.96
CA GLN A 27 9.35 -5.80 -5.21
C GLN A 27 8.57 -4.79 -6.07
N ARG A 28 7.26 -4.67 -5.87
CA ARG A 28 6.31 -3.86 -6.66
C ARG A 28 5.55 -2.83 -5.82
N VAL A 29 6.05 -2.45 -4.64
CA VAL A 29 5.84 -1.04 -4.27
C VAL A 29 6.52 -0.27 -5.40
N LEU A 30 5.71 0.29 -6.31
CA LEU A 30 6.17 1.23 -7.31
C LEU A 30 7.09 2.20 -6.58
N GLU A 31 8.29 2.40 -7.11
CA GLU A 31 9.27 3.30 -6.50
C GLU A 31 8.55 4.64 -6.27
N VAL A 32 8.26 4.96 -5.01
CA VAL A 32 7.69 6.25 -4.66
C VAL A 32 8.83 7.23 -4.90
N PRO A 33 8.67 8.21 -5.81
CA PRO A 33 9.71 9.18 -6.08
C PRO A 33 10.17 9.80 -4.77
N ALA A 34 11.47 10.00 -4.60
CA ALA A 34 11.95 10.67 -3.40
C ALA A 34 11.48 12.14 -3.44
N PRO A 35 10.74 12.63 -2.41
CA PRO A 35 10.04 13.92 -2.46
C PRO A 35 10.98 15.13 -2.49
N TYR A 36 12.28 14.92 -2.26
CA TYR A 36 13.29 15.98 -2.22
C TYR A 36 14.06 16.13 -3.53
N TYR A 37 13.89 15.22 -4.50
CA TYR A 37 14.45 15.36 -5.83
C TYR A 37 13.41 16.01 -6.75
N GLY A 38 13.78 17.05 -7.49
CA GLY A 38 12.86 17.78 -8.39
C GLY A 38 12.22 19.05 -7.82
N GLY A 39 12.65 19.53 -6.64
CA GLY A 39 12.10 20.75 -6.03
C GLY A 39 10.67 20.57 -5.53
N VAL A 40 9.89 21.65 -5.44
CA VAL A 40 8.50 21.64 -4.91
C VAL A 40 7.60 20.67 -5.68
N GLN A 41 7.84 20.51 -6.99
CA GLN A 41 7.06 19.63 -7.85
C GLN A 41 7.23 18.14 -7.52
N GLY A 42 8.43 17.74 -7.06
CA GLY A 42 8.66 16.36 -6.59
C GLY A 42 7.93 16.06 -5.29
N PHE A 43 7.74 17.07 -4.44
CA PHE A 43 6.95 16.95 -3.24
C PHE A 43 5.46 16.82 -3.56
N ASP A 44 4.95 17.65 -4.47
CA ASP A 44 3.54 17.62 -4.90
C ASP A 44 3.18 16.26 -5.54
N GLN A 45 4.05 15.73 -6.41
CA GLN A 45 3.85 14.42 -7.04
C GLN A 45 3.72 13.28 -6.01
N VAL A 46 4.54 13.31 -4.96
CA VAL A 46 4.50 12.29 -3.90
C VAL A 46 3.26 12.48 -3.02
N LEU A 47 2.84 13.73 -2.79
CA LEU A 47 1.61 14.04 -2.09
C LEU A 47 0.39 13.47 -2.84
N ASP A 48 0.31 13.67 -4.15
CA ASP A 48 -0.75 13.11 -4.99
C ASP A 48 -0.81 11.58 -4.88
N TYR A 49 0.34 10.89 -4.92
CA TYR A 49 0.39 9.43 -4.78
C TYR A 49 -0.11 8.94 -3.41
N ILE A 50 0.16 9.71 -2.36
CA ILE A 50 -0.30 9.40 -1.00
C ILE A 50 -1.82 9.59 -0.91
N GLU A 51 -2.35 10.65 -1.50
CA GLU A 51 -3.78 10.96 -1.51
C GLU A 51 -4.56 9.91 -2.30
N ASP A 52 -4.12 9.55 -3.51
CA ASP A 52 -4.72 8.51 -4.33
C ASP A 52 -4.76 7.15 -3.61
N ALA A 53 -3.66 6.77 -2.96
CA ALA A 53 -3.57 5.53 -2.20
C ALA A 53 -4.52 5.54 -0.99
N ALA A 54 -4.62 6.67 -0.28
CA ALA A 54 -5.51 6.81 0.86
C ALA A 54 -6.98 6.74 0.45
N ASP A 55 -7.36 7.40 -0.65
CA ASP A 55 -8.71 7.38 -1.18
C ASP A 55 -9.11 5.98 -1.68
N GLY A 56 -8.20 5.28 -2.34
CA GLY A 56 -8.38 3.88 -2.73
C GLY A 56 -8.65 2.99 -1.52
N LEU A 57 -7.84 3.11 -0.47
CA LEU A 57 -8.02 2.34 0.76
C LEU A 57 -9.34 2.66 1.47
N ILE A 58 -9.71 3.94 1.58
CA ILE A 58 -10.97 4.36 2.22
C ILE A 58 -12.17 3.82 1.45
N ARG A 59 -12.12 3.88 0.11
CA ARG A 59 -13.16 3.34 -0.76
C ARG A 59 -13.34 1.84 -0.54
N ASP A 60 -12.24 1.10 -0.52
CA ASP A 60 -12.27 -0.35 -0.32
C ASP A 60 -12.82 -0.73 1.05
N LEU A 61 -12.40 -0.03 2.11
CA LEU A 61 -12.92 -0.27 3.48
C LEU A 61 -14.41 0.06 3.63
N ARG A 62 -14.92 1.04 2.87
CA ARG A 62 -16.35 1.38 2.85
C ARG A 62 -17.18 0.40 2.04
N ALA A 63 -16.64 -0.08 0.92
CA ALA A 63 -17.30 -1.06 0.06
C ALA A 63 -17.28 -2.47 0.69
N ASN A 64 -16.22 -2.79 1.43
CA ASN A 64 -16.02 -4.06 2.11
C ASN A 64 -15.75 -3.80 3.60
N PRO A 65 -16.78 -3.38 4.37
CA PRO A 65 -16.62 -3.19 5.80
C PRO A 65 -16.15 -4.52 6.42
N PRO A 66 -15.13 -4.50 7.29
CA PRO A 66 -14.67 -5.72 7.94
C PRO A 66 -15.83 -6.35 8.69
N ASP A 67 -16.00 -7.67 8.53
CA ASP A 67 -16.97 -8.42 9.30
C ASP A 67 -16.67 -8.23 10.79
N LYS A 68 -17.72 -7.89 11.57
CA LYS A 68 -17.60 -7.54 12.99
C LYS A 68 -17.81 -8.78 13.87
N THR A 69 -17.39 -9.96 13.41
CA THR A 69 -17.50 -11.23 14.13
C THR A 69 -16.40 -11.41 15.17
#